data_AF-A0A971HRL2-F1
#
_entry.id   AF-A0A971HRL2-F1
#
_cell.length_a   1.000
_cell.length_b   1.000
_cell.length_c   1.000
_cell.angle_alpha   90.00
_cell.angle_beta   90.00
_cell.angle_gamma   90.00
#
_symmetry.space_group_name_H-M   'P 1'
#
loop_
_entity.id
_entity.type
_entity.pdbx_description
1 polymer ?
#
loop_
_entity_poly.entity_id
_entity_poly.type
_entity_poly.pdbx_seq_one_letter_code
_entity_poly.pdbx_strand_id
1 'polypeptide(L)'
;MRNFLIGVFIFWLIIVGLIIDHEKKTTGPTLIKGKNNSNKTEIVFWHAMGGPLGIVMNRMIDRYNAGQENYHVKSVNMGGYDTLAKKVLASLVANEAPDISQNYETLTKKFIRHNKIVCLDDLIEADIAKGGEDIKKDIIPVLLENNTFGGKLYSFPFN
;
A
#
# COMPACT_ATOMS: atom_id res chain seq x y z
N MET A 1 38.18 8.80 31.32
CA MET A 1 37.51 8.85 30.00
C MET A 1 36.56 7.67 29.75
N ARG A 2 36.98 6.41 29.97
CA ARG A 2 36.12 5.22 29.73
C ARG A 2 34.77 5.24 30.46
N ASN A 3 34.75 5.63 31.74
CA ASN A 3 33.52 5.65 32.55
C ASN A 3 32.58 6.82 32.18
N PHE A 4 33.12 7.90 31.62
CA PHE A 4 32.35 9.05 31.13
C PHE A 4 31.60 8.70 29.84
N LEU A 5 32.28 8.03 28.90
CA LEU A 5 31.68 7.55 27.66
C LEU A 5 30.58 6.51 27.90
N ILE A 6 30.76 5.61 28.88
CA ILE A 6 29.74 4.62 29.27
C ILE A 6 28.50 5.33 29.84
N GLY A 7 28.69 6.36 30.68
CA GLY A 7 27.59 7.16 31.22
C GLY A 7 26.80 7.90 30.14
N VAL A 8 27.49 8.52 29.17
CA VAL A 8 26.85 9.19 28.02
C VAL A 8 26.08 8.20 27.15
N PHE A 9 26.61 6.99 26.95
CA PHE A 9 25.96 5.97 26.14
C PHE A 9 24.69 5.41 26.80
N ILE A 10 24.72 5.19 28.12
CA ILE A 10 23.53 4.76 28.88
C ILE A 10 22.47 5.87 28.89
N PHE A 11 22.88 7.13 29.05
CA PHE A 11 21.97 8.28 29.00
C PHE A 11 21.34 8.45 27.61
N TRP A 12 22.10 8.21 26.55
CA TRP A 12 21.59 8.20 25.17
C TRP A 12 20.57 7.08 24.94
N LEU A 13 20.81 5.87 25.45
CA LEU A 13 19.86 4.75 25.37
C LEU A 13 18.55 5.04 26.12
N ILE A 14 18.60 5.72 27.27
CA ILE A 14 17.41 6.12 28.02
C ILE A 14 16.60 7.16 27.25
N ILE A 15 17.26 8.16 26.63
CA ILE A 15 16.58 9.16 25.79
C ILE A 15 15.92 8.50 24.57
N VAL A 16 16.61 7.59 23.88
CA VAL A 16 16.04 6.85 22.75
C VAL A 16 14.85 5.99 23.20
N GLY A 17 14.95 5.32 24.35
CA GLY A 17 13.85 4.55 24.93
C GLY A 17 12.62 5.41 25.26
N LEU A 18 12.82 6.60 25.81
CA LEU A 18 11.73 7.54 26.13
C LEU A 18 11.09 8.15 24.86
N ILE A 19 11.87 8.40 23.80
CA ILE A 19 11.35 8.86 22.51
C ILE A 19 10.49 7.77 21.86
N ILE A 20 10.94 6.51 21.87
CA ILE A 20 10.17 5.37 21.36
C ILE A 20 8.85 5.18 22.12
N ASP A 21 8.85 5.39 23.44
CA ASP A 21 7.64 5.26 24.26
C ASP A 21 6.68 6.46 24.08
N HIS A 22 7.20 7.64 23.73
CA HIS A 22 6.40 8.81 23.36
C HIS A 22 5.78 8.67 21.95
N GLU A 23 6.49 8.06 20.99
CA GLU A 23 5.99 7.79 19.65
C GLU A 23 4.81 6.78 19.66
N LYS A 24 4.80 5.83 20.61
CA LYS A 24 3.65 4.93 20.83
C LYS A 24 2.38 5.63 21.29
N LYS A 25 2.46 6.84 21.87
CA LYS A 25 1.32 7.58 22.43
C LYS A 25 0.82 8.72 21.56
N THR A 26 1.51 9.08 20.47
CA THR A 26 1.09 10.16 19.57
C THR A 26 1.07 9.69 18.10
N THR A 27 -0.11 9.32 17.63
CA THR A 27 -0.51 9.16 16.21
C THR A 27 0.47 8.45 15.28
N GLY A 28 0.70 7.15 15.51
CA GLY A 28 1.07 6.22 14.44
C GLY A 28 -0.15 5.86 13.56
N PRO A 29 0.04 5.28 12.36
CA PRO A 29 -1.09 4.81 11.54
C PRO A 29 -1.92 3.82 12.36
N THR A 30 -3.19 4.16 12.59
CA THR A 30 -4.12 3.30 13.32
C THR A 30 -4.30 2.01 12.53
N LEU A 31 -3.60 0.95 12.96
CA LEU A 31 -3.98 -0.40 12.62
C LEU A 31 -5.30 -0.67 13.34
N ILE A 32 -6.42 -0.57 12.62
CA ILE A 32 -7.66 -1.20 13.06
C ILE A 32 -7.38 -2.70 12.98
N LYS A 33 -6.89 -3.28 14.09
CA LYS A 33 -6.78 -4.74 14.21
C LYS A 33 -8.19 -5.27 14.50
N GLY A 34 -8.99 -5.36 13.45
CA GLY A 34 -10.20 -6.17 13.45
C GLY A 34 -9.82 -7.59 13.85
N LYS A 35 -10.56 -8.16 14.79
CA LYS A 35 -10.44 -9.57 15.16
C LYS A 35 -10.96 -10.40 13.98
N ASN A 36 -10.07 -10.88 13.12
CA ASN A 36 -10.42 -11.68 11.94
C ASN A 36 -10.92 -13.06 12.36
N ASN A 37 -12.24 -13.23 12.35
CA ASN A 37 -12.94 -14.51 12.49
C ASN A 37 -13.39 -15.05 11.12
N SER A 38 -12.70 -14.68 10.03
CA SER A 38 -13.13 -15.00 8.66
C SER A 38 -12.07 -15.80 7.90
N ASN A 39 -12.47 -16.89 7.24
CA ASN A 39 -11.68 -17.62 6.23
C ASN A 39 -11.37 -16.79 4.96
N LYS A 40 -11.45 -15.46 5.04
CA LYS A 40 -11.20 -14.53 3.95
C LYS A 40 -9.71 -14.42 3.68
N THR A 41 -9.35 -14.31 2.41
CA THR A 41 -7.98 -13.96 2.01
C THR A 41 -7.75 -12.47 2.29
N GLU A 42 -6.77 -12.14 3.14
CA GLU A 42 -6.39 -10.75 3.42
C GLU A 42 -5.62 -10.16 2.23
N ILE A 43 -5.98 -8.93 1.83
CA ILE A 43 -5.32 -8.14 0.78
C ILE A 43 -4.88 -6.82 1.41
N VAL A 44 -3.58 -6.55 1.43
CA VAL A 44 -3.01 -5.34 2.01
C VAL A 44 -2.94 -4.24 0.96
N PHE A 45 -3.61 -3.12 1.23
CA PHE A 45 -3.66 -1.96 0.33
C PHE A 45 -3.06 -0.71 0.98
N TRP A 46 -2.00 -0.15 0.38
CA TRP A 46 -1.39 1.10 0.85
C TRP A 46 -1.79 2.30 -0.02
N HIS A 47 -2.27 3.36 0.62
CA HIS A 47 -2.71 4.58 -0.08
C HIS A 47 -2.28 5.87 0.61
N ALA A 48 -2.34 6.97 -0.12
CA ALA A 48 -1.97 8.32 0.34
C ALA A 48 -3.19 9.20 0.67
N MET A 49 -4.41 8.69 0.45
CA MET A 49 -5.65 9.48 0.59
C MET A 49 -5.87 9.98 2.03
N GLY A 50 -5.70 11.29 2.24
CA GLY A 50 -6.02 11.98 3.48
C GLY A 50 -7.34 12.75 3.42
N GLY A 51 -7.72 13.36 4.55
CA GLY A 51 -8.89 14.26 4.63
C GLY A 51 -10.19 13.65 4.08
N PRO A 52 -11.00 14.42 3.33
CA PRO A 52 -12.26 13.92 2.75
C PRO A 52 -12.08 12.72 1.82
N LEU A 53 -10.99 12.67 1.04
CA LEU A 53 -10.71 11.54 0.14
C LEU A 53 -10.44 10.25 0.93
N GLY A 54 -9.75 10.34 2.07
CA GLY A 54 -9.54 9.21 2.97
C GLY A 54 -10.85 8.65 3.54
N ILE A 55 -11.82 9.52 3.87
CA ILE A 55 -13.14 9.11 4.37
C ILE A 55 -13.90 8.34 3.28
N VAL A 56 -13.88 8.83 2.04
CA VAL A 56 -14.52 8.15 0.90
C VAL A 56 -13.83 6.81 0.61
N MET A 57 -12.50 6.77 0.63
CA MET A 57 -11.71 5.56 0.44
C MET A 57 -12.09 4.48 1.47
N ASN A 58 -12.11 4.82 2.75
CA ASN A 58 -12.49 3.89 3.81
C ASN A 58 -13.92 3.35 3.59
N ARG A 59 -14.86 4.22 3.22
CA ARG A 59 -16.24 3.79 2.94
C ARG A 59 -16.33 2.82 1.76
N MET A 60 -15.55 3.03 0.69
CA MET A 60 -15.51 2.11 -0.45
C MET A 60 -14.96 0.74 -0.03
N ILE A 61 -13.89 0.73 0.76
CA ILE A 61 -13.27 -0.50 1.28
C ILE A 61 -14.21 -1.23 2.23
N ASP A 62 -14.87 -0.53 3.14
CA ASP A 62 -15.84 -1.10 4.08
C ASP A 62 -17.01 -1.75 3.32
N ARG A 63 -17.54 -1.06 2.30
CA ARG A 63 -18.60 -1.59 1.45
C ARG A 63 -18.14 -2.84 0.70
N TYR A 64 -16.92 -2.85 0.16
CA TYR A 64 -16.36 -4.02 -0.51
C TYR A 64 -16.20 -5.20 0.47
N ASN A 65 -15.62 -4.95 1.63
CA ASN A 65 -15.36 -5.98 2.64
C ASN A 65 -16.65 -6.59 3.21
N ALA A 66 -17.72 -5.80 3.33
CA ALA A 66 -19.04 -6.24 3.77
C ALA A 66 -19.86 -6.91 2.65
N GLY A 67 -19.60 -6.56 1.39
CA GLY A 67 -20.39 -7.00 0.23
C GLY A 67 -19.99 -8.34 -0.38
N GLN A 68 -18.90 -8.97 0.10
CA GLN A 68 -18.48 -10.30 -0.34
C GLN A 68 -17.94 -11.14 0.82
N GLU A 69 -17.68 -12.43 0.56
CA GLU A 69 -17.17 -13.39 1.57
C GLU A 69 -15.75 -13.92 1.33
N ASN A 70 -15.13 -13.60 0.20
CA ASN A 70 -13.86 -14.21 -0.24
C ASN A 70 -12.60 -13.45 0.24
N TYR A 71 -12.67 -12.11 0.28
CA TYR A 71 -11.50 -11.27 0.50
C TYR A 71 -11.71 -10.29 1.66
N HIS A 72 -10.63 -9.85 2.28
CA HIS A 72 -10.64 -8.76 3.25
C HIS A 72 -9.53 -7.77 2.90
N VAL A 73 -9.92 -6.59 2.41
CA VAL A 73 -8.98 -5.51 2.09
C VAL A 73 -8.64 -4.77 3.38
N LYS A 74 -7.39 -4.89 3.80
CA LYS A 74 -6.80 -4.15 4.91
C LYS A 74 -6.06 -2.95 4.37
N SER A 75 -6.64 -1.77 4.53
CA SER A 75 -6.01 -0.53 4.08
C SER A 75 -5.07 0.08 5.12
N VAL A 76 -4.00 0.70 4.63
CA VAL A 76 -3.08 1.50 5.44
C VAL A 76 -2.87 2.84 4.77
N ASN A 77 -3.30 3.91 5.44
CA ASN A 77 -3.01 5.27 5.01
C ASN A 77 -1.57 5.65 5.40
N MET A 78 -0.77 6.04 4.41
CA MET A 78 0.62 6.46 4.60
C MET A 78 0.80 7.97 4.80
N GLY A 79 -0.30 8.72 4.95
CA GLY A 79 -0.32 10.16 5.28
C GLY A 79 -0.11 11.07 4.07
N GLY A 80 0.53 10.60 3.01
CA GLY A 80 0.72 11.35 1.77
C GLY A 80 1.58 10.59 0.77
N TYR A 81 1.64 11.10 -0.46
CA TYR A 81 2.28 10.42 -1.57
C TYR A 81 3.80 10.28 -1.42
N ASP A 82 4.50 11.31 -0.93
CA ASP A 82 5.95 11.23 -0.73
C ASP A 82 6.34 10.16 0.30
N THR A 83 5.57 10.07 1.38
CA THR A 83 5.75 9.05 2.42
C THR A 83 5.42 7.67 1.87
N LEU A 84 4.33 7.54 1.11
CA LEU A 84 3.93 6.29 0.47
C LEU A 84 5.02 5.78 -0.49
N ALA A 85 5.48 6.64 -1.42
CA ALA A 85 6.50 6.31 -2.40
C ALA A 85 7.79 5.80 -1.75
N LYS A 86 8.27 6.47 -0.69
CA LYS A 86 9.46 6.05 0.07
C LYS A 86 9.24 4.69 0.73
N LYS A 87 8.07 4.47 1.34
CA LYS A 87 7.72 3.20 1.99
C LYS A 87 7.62 2.05 1.01
N VAL A 88 6.98 2.24 -0.15
CA VAL A 88 6.88 1.21 -1.20
C VAL A 88 8.27 0.85 -1.73
N LEU A 89 9.13 1.85 -1.98
CA LEU A 89 10.48 1.57 -2.43
C LEU A 89 11.28 0.75 -1.39
N ALA A 90 11.18 1.12 -0.11
CA ALA A 90 11.86 0.40 0.97
C ALA A 90 11.30 -1.02 1.15
N SER A 91 9.98 -1.20 1.07
CA SER A 91 9.33 -2.49 1.27
C SER A 91 9.64 -3.47 0.14
N LEU A 92 9.80 -3.00 -1.11
CA LEU A 92 10.25 -3.83 -2.23
C LEU A 92 11.70 -4.32 -2.09
N VAL A 93 12.55 -3.61 -1.34
CA VAL A 93 13.90 -4.05 -1.00
C VAL A 93 13.87 -5.06 0.14
N ALA A 94 13.00 -4.83 1.13
CA ALA A 94 12.81 -5.73 2.28
C ALA A 94 12.01 -7.00 1.95
N ASN A 95 11.40 -7.09 0.75
CA ASN A 95 10.40 -8.11 0.38
C ASN A 95 9.17 -8.12 1.32
N GLU A 96 8.74 -6.93 1.74
CA GLU A 96 7.58 -6.71 2.62
C GLU A 96 6.57 -5.74 1.96
N ALA A 97 6.53 -5.72 0.63
CA ALA A 97 5.62 -4.85 -0.11
C ALA A 97 4.15 -5.22 0.11
N PRO A 98 3.21 -4.25 0.07
CA PRO A 98 1.79 -4.56 0.09
C PRO A 98 1.38 -5.27 -1.21
N ASP A 99 0.22 -5.93 -1.19
CA ASP A 99 -0.35 -6.54 -2.39
C ASP A 99 -0.71 -5.47 -3.44
N ILE A 100 -1.23 -4.32 -2.98
CA ILE A 100 -1.64 -3.20 -3.83
C ILE A 100 -1.14 -1.89 -3.22
N SER A 101 -0.66 -0.98 -4.06
CA SER A 101 -0.33 0.37 -3.61
C SER A 101 -0.67 1.44 -4.65
N GLN A 102 -1.14 2.59 -4.17
CA GLN A 102 -1.16 3.80 -4.99
C GLN A 102 0.26 4.25 -5.30
N ASN A 103 0.51 4.67 -6.53
CA ASN A 103 1.85 5.02 -6.96
C ASN A 103 1.84 6.10 -8.04
N TYR A 104 2.93 6.85 -8.14
CA TYR A 104 3.16 7.72 -9.28
C TYR A 104 3.61 6.94 -10.51
N GLU A 105 3.23 7.40 -11.69
CA GLU A 105 3.61 6.82 -12.98
C GLU A 105 5.14 6.61 -13.10
N THR A 106 5.93 7.58 -12.64
CA THR A 106 7.39 7.54 -12.68
C THR A 106 7.97 6.38 -11.86
N LEU A 107 7.39 6.09 -10.71
CA LEU A 107 7.76 4.95 -9.87
C LEU A 107 7.27 3.63 -10.48
N THR A 108 6.06 3.60 -11.04
CA THR A 108 5.54 2.40 -11.73
C THR A 108 6.48 1.97 -12.84
N LYS A 109 6.90 2.90 -13.70
CA LYS A 109 7.89 2.62 -14.77
C LYS A 109 9.21 2.08 -14.22
N LYS A 110 9.68 2.59 -13.07
CA LYS A 110 10.89 2.06 -12.42
C LYS A 110 10.68 0.61 -11.96
N PHE A 111 9.53 0.30 -11.35
CA PHE A 111 9.24 -1.05 -10.86
C PHE A 111 9.08 -2.07 -11.99
N ILE A 112 8.47 -1.68 -13.12
CA ILE A 112 8.39 -2.50 -14.33
C ILE A 112 9.79 -2.88 -14.81
N ARG A 113 10.69 -1.90 -14.96
CA ARG A 113 12.08 -2.18 -15.41
C ARG A 113 12.87 -3.13 -14.50
N HIS A 114 12.49 -3.21 -13.22
CA HIS A 114 13.14 -4.09 -12.24
C HIS A 114 12.32 -5.35 -11.93
N ASN A 115 11.25 -5.64 -12.69
CA ASN A 115 10.37 -6.77 -12.49
C ASN A 115 9.85 -6.86 -11.03
N LYS A 116 9.44 -5.72 -10.47
CA LYS A 116 8.98 -5.61 -9.06
C LYS A 116 7.46 -5.53 -8.91
N ILE A 117 6.72 -5.47 -10.00
CA ILE A 117 5.25 -5.50 -10.00
C ILE A 117 4.75 -6.48 -11.07
N VAL A 118 3.56 -7.01 -10.86
CA VAL A 118 2.88 -7.92 -11.78
C VAL A 118 2.26 -7.14 -12.94
N CYS A 119 2.15 -7.78 -14.11
CA CYS A 119 1.44 -7.21 -15.22
C CYS A 119 -0.07 -7.36 -15.00
N LEU A 120 -0.82 -6.28 -15.13
CA LEU A 120 -2.25 -6.28 -14.87
C LEU A 120 -3.04 -6.95 -16.00
N ASP A 121 -2.57 -6.84 -17.25
CA ASP A 121 -3.12 -7.62 -18.36
C ASP A 121 -3.13 -9.12 -18.08
N ASP A 122 -2.01 -9.66 -17.58
CA ASP A 122 -1.90 -11.08 -17.26
C ASP A 122 -2.92 -11.49 -16.17
N LEU A 123 -3.24 -10.59 -15.23
CA LEU A 123 -4.27 -10.82 -14.21
C LEU A 123 -5.69 -10.76 -14.79
N ILE A 124 -5.98 -9.77 -15.66
CA ILE A 124 -7.27 -9.63 -16.32
C ILE A 124 -7.54 -10.84 -17.22
N GLU A 125 -6.57 -11.27 -18.00
CA GLU A 125 -6.67 -12.46 -18.87
C GLU A 125 -6.95 -13.72 -18.05
N ALA A 126 -6.27 -13.89 -16.91
CA ALA A 126 -6.50 -15.00 -16.01
C ALA A 126 -7.89 -14.98 -15.33
N ASP A 127 -8.45 -13.80 -15.08
CA ASP A 127 -9.80 -13.63 -14.54
C ASP A 127 -10.88 -13.93 -15.60
N ILE A 128 -10.72 -13.38 -16.82
CA ILE A 128 -11.59 -13.66 -17.96
C ILE A 128 -11.63 -15.17 -18.26
N ALA A 129 -10.49 -15.85 -18.21
CA ALA A 129 -10.43 -17.31 -18.41
C ALA A 129 -11.24 -18.10 -17.37
N LYS A 130 -11.58 -17.50 -16.22
CA LYS A 130 -12.42 -18.05 -15.16
C LYS A 130 -13.87 -17.54 -15.20
N GLY A 131 -14.24 -16.79 -16.25
CA GLY A 131 -15.57 -16.21 -16.42
C GLY A 131 -15.73 -14.78 -15.91
N GLY A 132 -14.63 -14.10 -15.58
CA GLY A 132 -14.62 -12.67 -15.23
C GLY A 132 -14.88 -11.76 -16.43
N GLU A 133 -15.13 -10.48 -16.15
CA GLU A 133 -15.37 -9.46 -17.17
C GLU A 133 -14.08 -8.72 -17.57
N ASP A 134 -14.03 -8.25 -18.81
CA ASP A 134 -12.95 -7.37 -19.26
C ASP A 134 -13.16 -5.94 -18.77
N ILE A 135 -12.60 -5.66 -17.59
CA ILE A 135 -12.71 -4.37 -16.90
C ILE A 135 -12.07 -3.19 -17.65
N LYS A 136 -11.29 -3.44 -18.72
CA LYS A 136 -10.77 -2.35 -19.57
C LYS A 136 -11.90 -1.61 -20.28
N LYS A 137 -13.02 -2.28 -20.55
CA LYS A 137 -14.18 -1.69 -21.24
C LYS A 137 -14.84 -0.56 -20.46
N ASP A 138 -14.65 -0.53 -19.15
CA ASP A 138 -15.21 0.48 -18.26
C ASP A 138 -14.29 1.69 -18.06
N ILE A 139 -13.11 1.70 -18.69
CA ILE A 139 -12.08 2.72 -18.48
C ILE A 139 -11.94 3.59 -19.73
N ILE A 140 -11.90 4.90 -19.52
CA ILE A 140 -11.70 5.87 -20.60
C ILE A 140 -10.37 5.58 -21.32
N PRO A 141 -10.34 5.49 -22.66
CA PRO A 141 -9.16 5.04 -23.41
C PRO A 141 -7.85 5.77 -23.08
N VAL A 142 -7.88 7.09 -22.95
CA VAL A 142 -6.69 7.88 -22.62
C VAL A 142 -6.10 7.52 -21.24
N LEU A 143 -6.95 7.09 -20.30
CA LEU A 143 -6.50 6.67 -18.98
C LEU A 143 -5.89 5.26 -19.03
N LEU A 144 -6.39 4.37 -19.89
CA LEU A 144 -5.73 3.08 -20.15
C LEU A 144 -4.35 3.28 -20.77
N GLU A 145 -4.24 4.17 -21.76
CA GLU A 145 -2.99 4.48 -22.43
C GLU A 145 -1.93 4.99 -21.44
N ASN A 146 -2.30 5.91 -20.54
CA ASN A 146 -1.41 6.42 -19.49
C ASN A 146 -0.92 5.36 -18.48
N ASN A 147 -1.56 4.20 -18.44
CA ASN A 147 -1.18 3.08 -17.57
C ASN A 147 -0.57 1.90 -18.35
N THR A 148 -0.39 2.06 -19.66
CA THR A 148 0.13 1.03 -20.57
C THR A 148 1.61 1.27 -20.83
N PHE A 149 2.44 0.26 -20.59
CA PHE A 149 3.89 0.30 -20.80
C PHE A 149 4.30 -0.88 -21.68
N GLY A 150 4.97 -0.59 -22.80
CA GLY A 150 5.41 -1.64 -23.72
C GLY A 150 4.25 -2.45 -24.32
N GLY A 151 3.08 -1.82 -24.49
CA GLY A 151 1.88 -2.47 -25.02
C GLY A 151 1.09 -3.30 -24.02
N LYS A 152 1.49 -3.32 -22.74
CA LYS A 152 0.76 -4.01 -21.67
C LYS A 152 0.32 -3.07 -20.55
N LEU A 153 -0.88 -3.30 -20.01
CA LEU A 153 -1.38 -2.57 -18.84
C LEU A 153 -0.71 -3.07 -17.56
N TYR A 154 -0.19 -2.16 -16.75
CA TYR A 154 0.46 -2.48 -15.46
C TYR A 154 -0.22 -1.88 -14.23
N SER A 155 -1.09 -0.90 -14.41
CA SER A 155 -1.79 -0.23 -13.32
C SER A 155 -3.19 0.22 -13.75
N PHE A 156 -4.00 0.63 -12.78
CA PHE A 156 -5.27 1.30 -13.04
C PHE A 156 -5.16 2.79 -12.78
N PRO A 157 -5.85 3.62 -13.59
CA PRO A 157 -5.95 5.04 -13.30
C PRO A 157 -6.67 5.22 -11.96
N PHE A 158 -6.06 5.98 -11.07
CA PHE A 158 -6.62 6.27 -9.76
C PHE A 158 -6.24 7.69 -9.33
N ASN A 159 -7.26 8.55 -9.22
CA ASN A 159 -7.27 9.96 -8.81
C ASN A 159 -6.34 10.94 -9.54
#